data_AF-A0A1V5RT44-F1
#
_entry.id   AF-A0A1V5RT44-F1
#
_cell.length_a   1.000
_cell.length_b   1.000
_cell.length_c   1.000
_cell.angle_alpha   90.00
_cell.angle_beta   90.00
_cell.angle_gamma   90.00
#
_symmetry.space_group_name_H-M   'P 1'
#
loop_
_entity.id
_entity.type
_entity.pdbx_description
1 polymer ?
#
loop_
_entity_poly.entity_id
_entity_poly.type
_entity_poly.pdbx_seq_one_letter_code
_entity_poly.pdbx_strand_id
1 'polypeptide(L)'
;MLGGLATTGHIVIYLPLDDGYGRQVIGGIGEEFLKLSMNYAYYAGDISSWKEQGRRYECKYNGPAFSLALEESLLAEGIDILYDTLFVGSEIEDGVCKAVITENKSGRSRYRCKAVIDASGDAEVFARANEPCMAAKNSLAIWSYCTQGADTQYQKRGGPDGPGLSLVSFGKIDTQAFKHTVTVPYYGDTAEGINRFIIDGHARLLNHMKAHDDFVPASLPGMAQIRMARRIVGRYELSDKDAGRHFEDNIGGTGDWRKPGPVYEIPYRTLMTGNLKNALAAGRCISSSGEAWELTRCIPQAALTGQAAGTAAAIAIERSLFVQDIDIRQLRETLKRDGMILDVNH
;
A
#
# COMPACT_ATOMS: atom_id res chain seq x y z
N MET A 1 10.94 -5.78 10.28
CA MET A 1 9.56 -6.08 9.89
C MET A 1 9.36 -5.57 8.48
N LEU A 2 8.75 -6.38 7.61
CA LEU A 2 8.35 -5.92 6.28
C LEU A 2 7.45 -4.70 6.42
N GLY A 3 7.79 -3.63 5.70
CA GLY A 3 7.25 -2.29 5.93
C GLY A 3 5.92 -2.02 5.23
N GLY A 4 5.53 -0.74 5.25
CA GLY A 4 4.30 -0.24 4.64
C GLY A 4 3.19 0.01 5.65
N LEU A 5 2.10 0.64 5.18
CA LEU A 5 0.96 0.94 6.05
C LEU A 5 0.26 -0.31 6.56
N ALA A 6 0.26 -1.38 5.76
CA ALA A 6 -0.37 -2.65 6.07
C ALA A 6 0.18 -3.30 7.35
N THR A 7 1.43 -3.00 7.70
CA THR A 7 2.17 -3.64 8.79
C THR A 7 2.66 -2.58 9.78
N THR A 8 3.81 -1.96 9.51
CA THR A 8 4.47 -0.96 10.36
C THR A 8 3.62 0.29 10.59
N GLY A 9 2.73 0.64 9.66
CA GLY A 9 1.82 1.78 9.79
C GLY A 9 0.49 1.49 10.51
N HIS A 10 0.27 0.25 10.97
CA HIS A 10 -0.93 -0.18 11.72
C HIS A 10 -2.27 -0.04 10.97
N ILE A 11 -2.26 0.06 9.65
CA ILE A 11 -3.49 0.04 8.83
C ILE A 11 -3.84 -1.41 8.53
N VAL A 12 -4.57 -2.06 9.45
CA VAL A 12 -4.83 -3.51 9.43
C VAL A 12 -6.23 -3.88 8.94
N ILE A 13 -6.67 -3.19 7.88
CA ILE A 13 -7.91 -3.47 7.17
C ILE A 13 -7.55 -3.78 5.73
N TYR A 14 -7.82 -5.00 5.30
CA TYR A 14 -7.69 -5.41 3.91
C TYR A 14 -8.98 -5.05 3.20
N LEU A 15 -8.99 -3.90 2.52
CA LEU A 15 -10.17 -3.34 1.86
C LEU A 15 -10.72 -4.26 0.75
N PRO A 16 -11.99 -4.08 0.34
CA PRO A 16 -12.69 -4.99 -0.57
C PRO A 16 -11.98 -5.29 -1.89
N LEU A 17 -12.06 -6.56 -2.31
CA LEU A 17 -11.59 -7.05 -3.62
C LEU A 17 -12.72 -7.14 -4.66
N ASP A 18 -13.93 -6.72 -4.30
CA ASP A 18 -15.14 -6.79 -5.12
C ASP A 18 -15.72 -5.41 -5.47
N ASP A 19 -16.67 -5.37 -6.40
CA ASP A 19 -17.34 -4.16 -6.86
C ASP A 19 -18.55 -3.71 -6.01
N GLY A 20 -18.87 -4.43 -4.94
CA GLY A 20 -20.04 -4.22 -4.09
C GLY A 20 -21.34 -4.81 -4.64
N TYR A 21 -21.31 -5.45 -5.81
CA TYR A 21 -22.44 -6.15 -6.44
C TYR A 21 -22.23 -7.68 -6.48
N GLY A 22 -21.31 -8.21 -5.66
CA GLY A 22 -21.03 -9.64 -5.56
C GLY A 22 -20.09 -10.17 -6.66
N ARG A 23 -19.42 -9.28 -7.40
CA ARG A 23 -18.41 -9.64 -8.41
C ARG A 23 -17.02 -9.22 -7.93
N GLN A 24 -16.10 -10.17 -7.91
CA GLN A 24 -14.69 -9.93 -7.60
C GLN A 24 -14.02 -9.19 -8.76
N VAL A 25 -13.19 -8.20 -8.44
CA VAL A 25 -12.47 -7.36 -9.42
C VAL A 25 -10.96 -7.31 -9.18
N ILE A 26 -10.48 -7.83 -8.04
CA ILE A 26 -9.06 -7.97 -7.71
C ILE A 26 -8.76 -9.46 -7.45
N GLY A 27 -7.78 -10.01 -8.17
CA GLY A 27 -7.28 -11.38 -8.02
C GLY A 27 -5.76 -11.43 -7.83
N GLY A 28 -5.15 -12.59 -8.10
CA GLY A 28 -3.70 -12.81 -7.99
C GLY A 28 -3.16 -12.55 -6.58
N ILE A 29 -1.98 -11.94 -6.49
CA ILE A 29 -1.30 -11.62 -5.22
C ILE A 29 -2.19 -10.74 -4.32
N GLY A 30 -3.08 -9.91 -4.89
CA GLY A 30 -4.06 -9.15 -4.10
C GLY A 30 -5.02 -10.05 -3.30
N GLU A 31 -5.48 -11.16 -3.89
CA GLU A 31 -6.31 -12.13 -3.19
C GLU A 31 -5.49 -13.08 -2.31
N GLU A 32 -4.31 -13.50 -2.78
CA GLU A 32 -3.40 -14.32 -1.98
C GLU A 32 -2.99 -13.60 -0.70
N PHE A 33 -2.71 -12.31 -0.74
CA PHE A 33 -2.38 -11.53 0.44
C PHE A 33 -3.56 -11.32 1.38
N LEU A 34 -4.79 -11.18 0.87
CA LEU A 34 -5.98 -11.19 1.71
C LEU A 34 -6.05 -12.50 2.52
N LYS A 35 -5.90 -13.65 1.84
CA LYS A 35 -5.92 -14.98 2.49
C LYS A 35 -4.73 -15.16 3.43
N LEU A 36 -3.54 -14.75 3.03
CA LEU A 36 -2.31 -14.82 3.84
C LEU A 36 -2.42 -13.94 5.09
N SER A 37 -3.08 -12.78 5.02
CA SER A 37 -3.29 -11.89 6.18
C SER A 37 -4.16 -12.52 7.26
N MET A 38 -4.96 -13.53 6.90
CA MET A 38 -5.76 -14.31 7.83
C MET A 38 -4.94 -15.42 8.52
N ASN A 39 -3.77 -15.78 7.98
CA ASN A 39 -2.89 -16.75 8.63
C ASN A 39 -2.42 -16.21 9.97
N TYR A 40 -2.45 -17.07 10.99
CA TYR A 40 -2.06 -16.74 12.37
C TYR A 40 -2.89 -15.59 13.01
N ALA A 41 -3.93 -15.09 12.35
CA ALA A 41 -4.83 -14.09 12.90
C ALA A 41 -5.88 -14.78 13.78
N TYR A 42 -5.92 -14.41 15.06
CA TYR A 42 -6.88 -14.97 16.03
C TYR A 42 -8.34 -14.65 15.68
N TYR A 43 -8.57 -13.53 14.97
CA TYR A 43 -9.88 -13.10 14.46
C TYR A 43 -9.79 -12.77 12.98
N ALA A 44 -9.58 -13.78 12.15
CA ALA A 44 -9.84 -13.65 10.72
C ALA A 44 -11.37 -13.74 10.53
N GLY A 45 -12.02 -12.62 10.20
CA GLY A 45 -13.46 -12.63 9.93
C GLY A 45 -13.84 -13.65 8.84
N ASP A 46 -15.11 -14.05 8.78
CA ASP A 46 -15.58 -14.93 7.71
C ASP A 46 -15.66 -14.17 6.38
N ILE A 47 -14.73 -14.51 5.48
CA ILE A 47 -14.72 -14.01 4.11
C ILE A 47 -15.61 -14.84 3.18
N SER A 48 -16.01 -16.06 3.53
CA SER A 48 -16.71 -16.98 2.59
C SER A 48 -18.09 -16.48 2.16
N SER A 49 -18.73 -15.70 3.02
CA SER A 49 -20.04 -15.08 2.82
C SER A 49 -19.98 -13.73 2.07
N TRP A 50 -18.83 -13.33 1.52
CA TRP A 50 -18.69 -12.02 0.86
C TRP A 50 -19.66 -11.78 -0.31
N LYS A 51 -20.19 -12.85 -0.91
CA LYS A 51 -21.19 -12.79 -2.00
C LYS A 51 -22.62 -12.55 -1.51
N GLU A 52 -22.87 -12.60 -0.20
CA GLU A 52 -24.18 -12.30 0.37
C GLU A 52 -24.48 -10.79 0.34
N GLN A 53 -25.76 -10.45 0.29
CA GLN A 53 -26.19 -9.05 0.20
C GLN A 53 -25.67 -8.23 1.40
N GLY A 54 -25.01 -7.12 1.11
CA GLY A 54 -24.48 -6.20 2.13
C GLY A 54 -23.12 -6.60 2.70
N ARG A 55 -22.51 -7.68 2.21
CA ARG A 55 -21.14 -8.08 2.56
C ARG A 55 -20.17 -7.68 1.44
N ARG A 56 -18.89 -7.56 1.81
CA ARG A 56 -17.77 -7.23 0.92
C ARG A 56 -16.66 -8.24 1.08
N TYR A 57 -15.85 -8.43 0.04
CA TYR A 57 -14.71 -9.33 0.06
C TYR A 57 -13.51 -8.65 0.73
N GLU A 58 -13.57 -8.52 2.05
CA GLU A 58 -12.60 -7.80 2.88
C GLU A 58 -12.32 -8.54 4.18
N CYS A 59 -11.24 -8.19 4.88
CA CYS A 59 -11.00 -8.68 6.22
C CYS A 59 -10.25 -7.65 7.09
N LYS A 60 -10.35 -7.84 8.41
CA LYS A 60 -9.38 -7.28 9.36
C LYS A 60 -8.34 -8.34 9.66
N TYR A 61 -7.12 -7.90 9.94
CA TYR A 61 -6.02 -8.81 10.21
C TYR A 61 -5.11 -8.29 11.32
N ASN A 62 -4.11 -9.09 11.71
CA ASN A 62 -3.08 -8.68 12.66
C ASN A 62 -1.80 -8.32 11.91
N GLY A 63 -1.40 -7.04 11.94
CA GLY A 63 -0.26 -6.52 11.18
C GLY A 63 1.07 -7.26 11.42
N PRO A 64 1.48 -7.46 12.69
CA PRO A 64 2.67 -8.27 13.01
C PRO A 64 2.59 -9.72 12.48
N ALA A 65 1.46 -10.40 12.66
CA ALA A 65 1.26 -11.77 12.16
C ALA A 65 1.35 -11.83 10.62
N PHE A 66 0.71 -10.89 9.94
CA PHE A 66 0.79 -10.78 8.48
C PHE A 66 2.21 -10.49 8.01
N SER A 67 2.98 -9.68 8.76
CA SER A 67 4.39 -9.41 8.43
C SER A 67 5.26 -10.67 8.48
N LEU A 68 5.02 -11.56 9.47
CA LEU A 68 5.73 -12.83 9.59
C LEU A 68 5.32 -13.81 8.49
N ALA A 69 4.02 -13.87 8.17
CA ALA A 69 3.51 -14.69 7.08
C ALA A 69 4.07 -14.25 5.71
N LEU A 70 4.20 -12.93 5.49
CA LEU A 70 4.86 -12.38 4.30
C LEU A 70 6.35 -12.73 4.28
N GLU A 71 7.07 -12.62 5.39
CA GLU A 71 8.50 -12.99 5.46
C GLU A 71 8.70 -14.46 5.13
N GLU A 72 7.90 -15.35 5.73
CA GLU A 72 7.89 -16.78 5.43
C GLU A 72 7.68 -17.04 3.93
N SER A 73 6.69 -16.38 3.33
CA SER A 73 6.39 -16.51 1.90
C SER A 73 7.52 -15.99 1.01
N LEU A 74 8.11 -14.84 1.33
CA LEU A 74 9.21 -14.26 0.53
C LEU A 74 10.47 -15.13 0.60
N LEU A 75 10.81 -15.65 1.78
CA LEU A 75 11.97 -16.52 1.97
C LEU A 75 11.79 -17.87 1.26
N ALA A 76 10.56 -18.42 1.23
CA ALA A 76 10.26 -19.64 0.50
C ALA A 76 10.50 -19.50 -1.01
N GLU A 77 10.29 -18.30 -1.56
CA GLU A 77 10.57 -17.95 -2.97
C GLU A 77 12.04 -17.58 -3.23
N GLY A 78 12.92 -17.67 -2.22
CA GLY A 78 14.34 -17.35 -2.35
C GLY A 78 14.62 -15.85 -2.50
N ILE A 79 13.74 -14.98 -2.00
CA ILE A 79 13.92 -13.53 -2.04
C ILE A 79 14.87 -13.09 -0.92
N ASP A 80 15.94 -12.40 -1.29
CA ASP A 80 16.84 -11.76 -0.34
C ASP A 80 16.19 -10.54 0.32
N ILE A 81 15.95 -10.61 1.63
CA ILE A 81 15.37 -9.52 2.41
C ILE A 81 16.49 -8.73 3.13
N LEU A 82 16.54 -7.42 2.88
CA LEU A 82 17.46 -6.50 3.56
C LEU A 82 16.72 -5.68 4.61
N TYR A 83 16.80 -6.12 5.87
CA TYR A 83 16.33 -5.33 7.01
C TYR A 83 17.29 -4.21 7.39
N ASP A 84 16.78 -3.24 8.18
CA ASP A 84 17.56 -2.10 8.69
C ASP A 84 18.34 -1.36 7.59
N THR A 85 17.74 -1.29 6.40
CA THR A 85 18.41 -0.78 5.19
C THR A 85 17.59 0.36 4.60
N LEU A 86 18.22 1.54 4.55
CA LEU A 86 17.62 2.74 3.98
C LEU A 86 18.05 2.89 2.53
N PHE A 87 17.09 3.18 1.65
CA PHE A 87 17.37 3.65 0.30
C PHE A 87 17.90 5.09 0.36
N VAL A 88 19.05 5.35 -0.27
CA VAL A 88 19.67 6.70 -0.23
C VAL A 88 19.80 7.34 -1.60
N GLY A 89 19.80 6.56 -2.69
CA GLY A 89 19.92 7.09 -4.04
C GLY A 89 19.93 6.03 -5.14
N SER A 90 19.95 6.49 -6.39
CA SER A 90 20.07 5.64 -7.58
C SER A 90 21.18 6.16 -8.47
N GLU A 91 21.87 5.25 -9.15
CA GLU A 91 22.79 5.59 -10.23
C GLU A 91 22.07 5.47 -11.57
N ILE A 92 21.83 6.60 -12.22
CA ILE A 92 21.12 6.68 -13.49
C ILE A 92 22.11 7.02 -14.61
N GLU A 93 22.09 6.22 -15.68
CA GLU A 93 22.90 6.44 -16.88
C GLU A 93 22.02 6.18 -18.11
N ASP A 94 21.92 7.16 -19.02
CA ASP A 94 21.11 7.10 -20.26
C ASP A 94 19.64 6.69 -20.06
N GLY A 95 19.05 7.14 -18.96
CA GLY A 95 17.68 6.81 -18.57
C GLY A 95 17.53 5.39 -18.01
N VAL A 96 18.61 4.75 -17.57
CA VAL A 96 18.60 3.41 -16.98
C VAL A 96 19.15 3.48 -15.55
N CYS A 97 18.38 2.97 -14.59
CA CYS A 97 18.86 2.73 -13.23
C CYS A 97 19.84 1.55 -13.23
N LYS A 98 21.14 1.84 -13.08
CA LYS A 98 22.20 0.83 -13.06
C LYS A 98 22.37 0.18 -11.70
N ALA A 99 22.08 0.93 -10.64
CA ALA A 99 22.13 0.46 -9.28
C ALA A 99 21.26 1.31 -8.34
N VAL A 100 20.78 0.68 -7.28
CA VAL A 100 20.28 1.38 -6.09
C VAL A 100 21.38 1.43 -5.03
N ILE A 101 21.46 2.56 -4.34
CA ILE A 101 22.39 2.80 -3.25
C ILE A 101 21.59 2.74 -1.96
N THR A 102 22.09 1.96 -1.01
CA THR A 102 21.49 1.82 0.31
C THR A 102 22.50 2.05 1.41
N GLU A 103 22.02 2.30 2.63
CA GLU A 103 22.84 2.43 3.82
C GLU A 103 22.23 1.65 4.98
N ASN A 104 23.06 0.87 5.67
CA ASN A 104 22.69 0.12 6.87
C ASN A 104 23.89 0.03 7.82
N LYS A 105 23.79 -0.79 8.86
CA LYS A 105 24.87 -0.99 9.85
C LYS A 105 26.22 -1.42 9.23
N SER A 106 26.21 -2.05 8.07
CA SER A 106 27.43 -2.44 7.33
C SER A 106 28.00 -1.30 6.45
N GLY A 107 27.40 -0.11 6.52
CA GLY A 107 27.78 1.05 5.73
C GLY A 107 26.98 1.17 4.43
N ARG A 108 27.52 1.97 3.50
CA ARG A 108 26.88 2.25 2.22
C ARG A 108 27.17 1.13 1.22
N SER A 109 26.12 0.59 0.62
CA SER A 109 26.18 -0.50 -0.34
C SER A 109 25.56 -0.11 -1.67
N ARG A 110 26.00 -0.79 -2.73
CA ARG A 110 25.55 -0.57 -4.10
C ARG A 110 25.03 -1.88 -4.68
N TYR A 111 23.75 -1.91 -5.05
CA TYR A 111 23.10 -3.08 -5.63
C TYR A 111 22.79 -2.82 -7.09
N ARG A 112 23.51 -3.51 -7.99
CA ARG A 112 23.24 -3.44 -9.43
C ARG A 112 21.92 -4.11 -9.75
N CYS A 113 21.14 -3.52 -10.64
CA CYS A 113 19.86 -4.06 -11.05
C CYS A 113 19.68 -3.98 -12.57
N LYS A 114 18.90 -4.92 -13.12
CA LYS A 114 18.43 -4.86 -14.51
C LYS A 114 17.10 -4.11 -14.61
N ALA A 115 16.27 -4.22 -13.57
CA ALA A 115 15.04 -3.47 -13.39
C ALA A 115 14.89 -3.10 -11.90
N VAL A 116 14.13 -2.04 -11.62
CA VAL A 116 13.81 -1.59 -10.26
C VAL A 116 12.31 -1.35 -10.12
N ILE A 117 11.73 -1.85 -9.03
CA ILE A 117 10.33 -1.61 -8.69
C ILE A 117 10.31 -0.69 -7.46
N ASP A 118 9.81 0.52 -7.65
CA ASP A 118 9.63 1.48 -6.57
C ASP A 118 8.29 1.22 -5.87
N ALA A 119 8.35 0.38 -4.83
CA ALA A 119 7.24 0.11 -3.92
C ALA A 119 7.39 0.89 -2.60
N SER A 120 8.15 1.99 -2.58
CA SER A 120 8.39 2.79 -1.37
C SER A 120 7.12 3.48 -0.86
N GLY A 121 6.15 3.69 -1.75
CA GLY A 121 4.95 4.47 -1.51
C GLY A 121 5.16 5.98 -1.56
N ASP A 122 6.36 6.44 -1.90
CA ASP A 122 6.73 7.86 -2.01
C ASP A 122 7.55 8.16 -3.29
N ALA A 123 7.51 7.27 -4.27
CA ALA A 123 8.19 7.43 -5.56
C ALA A 123 9.68 7.81 -5.42
N GLU A 124 10.37 7.28 -4.42
CA GLU A 124 11.73 7.69 -4.01
C GLU A 124 12.80 7.43 -5.08
N VAL A 125 12.67 6.36 -5.86
CA VAL A 125 13.56 6.04 -6.99
C VAL A 125 13.36 7.06 -8.10
N PHE A 126 12.10 7.37 -8.43
CA PHE A 126 11.73 8.32 -9.47
C PHE A 126 12.10 9.76 -9.10
N ALA A 127 11.77 10.20 -7.89
CA ALA A 127 12.08 11.54 -7.41
C ALA A 127 13.58 11.81 -7.40
N ARG A 128 14.41 10.84 -6.95
CA ARG A 128 15.87 10.98 -6.99
C ARG A 128 16.47 10.84 -8.39
N ALA A 129 15.75 10.23 -9.33
CA ALA A 129 16.09 10.25 -10.75
C ALA A 129 15.66 11.55 -11.46
N ASN A 130 15.14 12.54 -10.73
CA ASN A 130 14.55 13.79 -11.25
C ASN A 130 13.37 13.56 -12.20
N GLU A 131 12.67 12.43 -12.05
CA GLU A 131 11.42 12.21 -12.77
C GLU A 131 10.31 13.06 -12.15
N PRO A 132 9.40 13.64 -12.96
CA PRO A 132 8.32 14.46 -12.45
C PRO A 132 7.42 13.67 -11.49
N CYS A 133 7.24 14.22 -10.31
CA CYS A 133 6.45 13.62 -9.24
C CYS A 133 5.52 14.66 -8.60
N MET A 134 4.41 14.20 -8.03
CA MET A 134 3.43 15.06 -7.37
C MET A 134 3.08 14.51 -5.99
N ALA A 135 2.99 15.40 -5.01
CA ALA A 135 2.48 15.09 -3.68
C ALA A 135 1.07 15.64 -3.50
N ALA A 136 0.29 15.02 -2.60
CA ALA A 136 -1.05 15.48 -2.24
C ALA A 136 -1.20 15.85 -0.78
N LYS A 137 -2.28 16.58 -0.51
CA LYS A 137 -2.69 16.95 0.84
C LYS A 137 -3.19 15.73 1.59
N ASN A 138 -2.78 15.59 2.84
CA ASN A 138 -3.20 14.53 3.73
C ASN A 138 -3.99 15.09 4.92
N SER A 139 -4.97 14.30 5.35
CA SER A 139 -5.62 14.50 6.64
C SER A 139 -4.85 13.76 7.73
N LEU A 140 -4.61 14.43 8.86
CA LEU A 140 -3.99 13.79 10.02
C LEU A 140 -4.86 12.61 10.48
N ALA A 141 -4.23 11.45 10.53
CA ALA A 141 -4.78 10.28 11.20
C ALA A 141 -3.67 9.52 11.90
N ILE A 142 -3.97 9.01 13.09
CA ILE A 142 -3.06 8.16 13.85
C ILE A 142 -3.81 6.94 14.35
N TRP A 143 -3.34 5.78 13.91
CA TRP A 143 -3.75 4.46 14.35
C TRP A 143 -2.68 3.88 15.25
N SER A 144 -3.05 3.48 16.45
CA SER A 144 -2.15 2.96 17.47
C SER A 144 -2.80 1.80 18.18
N TYR A 145 -2.01 0.78 18.48
CA TYR A 145 -2.47 -0.28 19.37
C TYR A 145 -2.46 0.25 20.80
N CYS A 146 -3.56 0.03 21.51
CA CYS A 146 -3.74 0.45 22.88
C CYS A 146 -4.44 -0.64 23.69
N THR A 147 -4.34 -0.54 25.00
CA THR A 147 -5.18 -1.26 25.93
C THR A 147 -6.16 -0.25 26.54
N GLN A 148 -7.45 -0.58 26.53
CA GLN A 148 -8.50 0.24 27.14
C GLN A 148 -9.25 -0.59 28.19
N GLY A 149 -9.49 -0.03 29.37
CA GLY A 149 -10.27 -0.69 30.43
C GLY A 149 -9.58 -1.87 31.12
N ALA A 150 -8.25 -1.96 31.05
CA ALA A 150 -7.48 -2.95 31.78
C ALA A 150 -6.78 -2.29 32.97
N ASP A 151 -7.40 -2.36 34.14
CA ASP A 151 -6.84 -1.88 35.40
C ASP A 151 -5.39 -2.34 35.62
N THR A 152 -4.58 -1.39 36.10
CA THR A 152 -3.26 -1.38 36.76
C THR A 152 -2.42 -2.65 36.99
N GLN A 153 -2.90 -3.89 36.84
CA GLN A 153 -2.08 -5.10 36.90
C GLN A 153 -2.69 -6.24 36.07
N TYR A 154 -2.34 -6.39 34.79
CA TYR A 154 -2.17 -7.66 34.04
C TYR A 154 -3.20 -8.83 34.15
N GLN A 155 -4.30 -8.73 34.90
CA GLN A 155 -5.25 -9.79 35.21
C GLN A 155 -6.59 -9.42 34.56
N LYS A 156 -6.80 -9.73 33.29
CA LYS A 156 -6.93 -11.09 32.80
C LYS A 156 -6.29 -11.22 31.41
N ARG A 157 -5.09 -11.81 31.33
CA ARG A 157 -4.70 -12.54 30.12
C ARG A 157 -5.86 -13.49 29.76
N GLY A 158 -6.52 -13.27 28.63
CA GLY A 158 -7.47 -14.21 28.01
C GLY A 158 -8.56 -14.76 28.94
N GLY A 159 -9.61 -13.98 29.17
CA GLY A 159 -10.95 -14.58 29.29
C GLY A 159 -11.54 -14.73 27.88
N PRO A 160 -12.41 -15.72 27.62
CA PRO A 160 -12.80 -16.14 26.26
C PRO A 160 -13.39 -15.04 25.34
N ASP A 161 -13.80 -13.88 25.87
CA ASP A 161 -14.66 -12.92 25.15
C ASP A 161 -14.21 -11.44 25.16
N GLY A 162 -12.91 -11.10 25.31
CA GLY A 162 -12.47 -9.69 25.25
C GLY A 162 -11.07 -9.45 24.65
N PRO A 163 -10.88 -8.49 23.73
CA PRO A 163 -9.55 -8.16 23.21
C PRO A 163 -8.75 -7.37 24.24
N GLY A 164 -7.64 -7.94 24.72
CA GLY A 164 -6.65 -7.25 25.58
C GLY A 164 -5.80 -6.23 24.83
N LEU A 165 -5.87 -6.19 23.50
CA LEU A 165 -5.20 -5.22 22.63
C LEU A 165 -6.22 -4.72 21.60
N SER A 166 -6.47 -3.42 21.62
CA SER A 166 -7.40 -2.72 20.72
C SER A 166 -6.62 -1.85 19.75
N LEU A 167 -7.17 -1.64 18.57
CA LEU A 167 -6.66 -0.66 17.61
C LEU A 167 -7.53 0.60 17.73
N VAL A 168 -6.93 1.71 18.14
CA VAL A 168 -7.62 3.01 18.19
C VAL A 168 -7.09 3.89 17.09
N SER A 169 -8.01 4.59 16.43
CA SER A 169 -7.72 5.54 15.36
C SER A 169 -8.29 6.92 15.69
N PHE A 170 -7.47 7.96 15.59
CA PHE A 170 -7.91 9.35 15.63
C PHE A 170 -7.78 9.97 14.23
N GLY A 171 -8.81 10.68 13.76
CA GLY A 171 -8.85 11.21 12.39
C GLY A 171 -9.56 10.27 11.40
N LYS A 172 -9.93 10.77 10.22
CA LYS A 172 -11.00 10.15 9.41
C LYS A 172 -10.72 8.72 8.90
N ILE A 173 -11.60 7.80 9.31
CA ILE A 173 -12.48 7.00 8.43
C ILE A 173 -13.88 7.66 8.27
N ASP A 174 -14.21 8.69 9.07
CA ASP A 174 -15.51 9.37 9.11
C ASP A 174 -15.55 10.58 8.15
N THR A 175 -16.65 10.89 7.45
CA THR A 175 -16.79 12.07 6.58
C THR A 175 -16.98 13.41 7.33
N GLN A 176 -17.00 13.45 8.67
CA GLN A 176 -17.27 14.69 9.43
C GLN A 176 -16.12 15.29 10.27
N ALA A 177 -14.97 14.62 10.43
CA ALA A 177 -13.91 15.04 11.38
C ALA A 177 -13.03 16.28 10.99
N PHE A 178 -13.51 17.20 10.13
CA PHE A 178 -12.76 18.43 9.78
C PHE A 178 -12.80 19.51 10.87
N LYS A 179 -13.58 19.34 11.94
CA LYS A 179 -13.96 20.48 12.79
C LYS A 179 -13.00 20.88 13.90
N HIS A 180 -11.82 20.25 14.03
CA HIS A 180 -10.81 20.73 14.98
C HIS A 180 -9.41 20.84 14.34
N THR A 181 -9.05 22.10 14.06
CA THR A 181 -7.69 22.66 14.09
C THR A 181 -6.62 21.97 13.24
N VAL A 182 -6.77 22.01 11.92
CA VAL A 182 -5.61 21.92 11.01
C VAL A 182 -5.63 23.16 10.11
N THR A 183 -4.77 24.13 10.39
CA THR A 183 -4.64 25.36 9.60
C THR A 183 -3.69 25.19 8.40
N VAL A 184 -2.79 24.20 8.45
CA VAL A 184 -1.81 23.90 7.39
C VAL A 184 -1.93 22.44 6.95
N PRO A 185 -2.16 22.14 5.66
CA PRO A 185 -2.28 20.76 5.18
C PRO A 185 -0.97 19.98 5.31
N TYR A 186 -1.05 18.67 5.55
CA TYR A 186 0.12 17.78 5.59
C TYR A 186 0.49 17.28 4.20
N TYR A 187 1.78 17.20 3.93
CA TYR A 187 2.35 16.58 2.73
C TYR A 187 3.37 15.53 3.16
N GLY A 188 3.47 14.46 2.39
CA GLY A 188 4.28 13.28 2.73
C GLY A 188 5.67 13.24 2.12
N ASP A 189 6.05 14.25 1.33
CA ASP A 189 7.20 14.25 0.44
C ASP A 189 8.41 15.03 1.00
N THR A 190 8.31 15.55 2.22
CA THR A 190 9.38 16.30 2.90
C THR A 190 9.57 15.82 4.34
N ALA A 191 10.80 15.89 4.84
CA ALA A 191 11.11 15.53 6.22
C ALA A 191 10.33 16.39 7.24
N GLU A 192 10.16 17.69 6.98
CA GLU A 192 9.38 18.58 7.83
C GLU A 192 7.90 18.16 7.87
N GLY A 193 7.31 17.85 6.71
CA GLY A 193 5.92 17.40 6.61
C GLY A 193 5.67 16.09 7.37
N ILE A 194 6.58 15.13 7.22
CA ILE A 194 6.56 13.85 7.93
C ILE A 194 6.71 14.05 9.44
N ASN A 195 7.72 14.83 9.87
CA ASN A 195 7.96 15.09 11.29
C ASN A 195 6.75 15.78 11.94
N ARG A 196 6.17 16.78 11.27
CA ARG A 196 4.98 17.47 11.78
C ARG A 196 3.79 16.51 11.89
N PHE A 197 3.55 15.67 10.88
CA PHE A 197 2.47 14.66 10.92
C PHE A 197 2.62 13.72 12.12
N ILE A 198 3.84 13.22 12.38
CA ILE A 198 4.12 12.32 13.49
C ILE A 198 3.94 13.03 14.84
N ILE A 199 4.54 14.21 15.01
CA ILE A 199 4.47 14.99 16.25
C ILE A 199 3.01 15.35 16.58
N ASP A 200 2.25 15.85 15.62
CA ASP A 200 0.84 16.22 15.83
C ASP A 200 -0.03 14.99 16.12
N GLY A 201 0.23 13.87 15.45
CA GLY A 201 -0.42 12.58 15.73
C GLY A 201 -0.16 12.10 17.16
N HIS A 202 1.10 12.10 17.58
CA HIS A 202 1.49 11.73 18.94
C HIS A 202 0.89 12.68 19.98
N ALA A 203 0.84 13.99 19.70
CA ALA A 203 0.21 14.95 20.59
C ALA A 203 -1.29 14.66 20.78
N ARG A 204 -2.01 14.25 19.72
CA ARG A 204 -3.42 13.83 19.84
C ARG A 204 -3.59 12.60 20.72
N LEU A 205 -2.74 11.58 20.53
CA LEU A 205 -2.76 10.37 21.35
C LEU A 205 -2.42 10.67 22.82
N LEU A 206 -1.39 11.49 23.07
CA LEU A 206 -0.99 11.92 24.41
C LEU A 206 -2.09 12.72 25.11
N ASN A 207 -2.78 13.61 24.38
CA ASN A 207 -3.90 14.36 24.95
C ASN A 207 -5.07 13.45 25.29
N HIS A 208 -5.33 12.41 24.48
CA HIS A 208 -6.33 11.41 24.80
C HIS A 208 -5.97 10.61 26.06
N MET A 209 -4.71 10.16 26.18
CA MET A 209 -4.20 9.51 27.39
C MET A 209 -4.36 10.39 28.64
N LYS A 210 -3.99 11.67 28.56
CA LYS A 210 -4.13 12.60 29.69
C LYS A 210 -5.58 12.83 30.13
N ALA A 211 -6.54 12.54 29.27
CA ALA A 211 -7.97 12.71 29.54
C ALA A 211 -8.66 11.39 29.96
N HIS A 212 -7.99 10.25 29.85
CA HIS A 212 -8.55 8.92 30.10
C HIS A 212 -7.55 8.05 30.88
N ASP A 213 -7.82 7.82 32.16
CA ASP A 213 -6.93 7.05 33.04
C ASP A 213 -6.91 5.54 32.74
N ASP A 214 -7.82 5.06 31.90
CA ASP A 214 -7.96 3.66 31.48
C ASP A 214 -7.36 3.36 30.09
N PHE A 215 -6.64 4.32 29.50
CA PHE A 215 -6.11 4.23 28.14
C PHE A 215 -4.58 4.25 28.12
N VAL A 216 -3.97 3.18 27.61
CA VAL A 216 -2.50 3.08 27.47
C VAL A 216 -2.14 2.61 26.06
N PRO A 217 -1.37 3.37 25.27
CA PRO A 217 -0.81 2.89 24.02
C PRO A 217 0.15 1.73 24.28
N ALA A 218 -0.12 0.61 23.64
CA ALA A 218 0.76 -0.56 23.64
C ALA A 218 1.81 -0.45 22.52
N SER A 219 1.48 0.20 21.40
CA SER A 219 2.43 0.43 20.31
C SER A 219 2.06 1.64 19.46
N LEU A 220 3.05 2.48 19.22
CA LEU A 220 2.98 3.56 18.22
C LEU A 220 3.30 3.00 16.83
N PRO A 221 2.71 3.56 15.76
CA PRO A 221 3.06 3.19 14.39
C PRO A 221 4.56 3.45 14.15
N GLY A 222 5.25 2.51 13.49
CA GLY A 222 6.68 2.66 13.19
C GLY A 222 6.98 3.57 11.99
N MET A 223 5.94 4.11 11.34
CA MET A 223 6.06 5.03 10.22
C MET A 223 4.90 6.04 10.20
N ALA A 224 5.07 7.16 9.51
CA ALA A 224 3.99 8.13 9.30
C ALA A 224 2.84 7.52 8.50
N GLN A 225 1.62 7.71 8.97
CA GLN A 225 0.39 7.19 8.35
C GLN A 225 -0.13 8.08 7.22
N ILE A 226 0.79 8.53 6.37
CA ILE A 226 0.49 9.29 5.17
C ILE A 226 -0.18 8.37 4.16
N ARG A 227 -1.32 8.80 3.62
CA ARG A 227 -2.10 8.00 2.66
C ARG A 227 -1.67 8.31 1.23
N MET A 228 -1.47 9.58 0.92
CA MET A 228 -1.02 10.08 -0.38
C MET A 228 0.30 10.84 -0.20
N ALA A 229 1.41 10.13 -0.27
CA ALA A 229 2.72 10.77 -0.22
C ALA A 229 3.03 11.36 -1.62
N ARG A 230 4.11 10.94 -2.26
CA ARG A 230 4.43 11.28 -3.63
C ARG A 230 4.06 10.14 -4.58
N ARG A 231 3.56 10.54 -5.76
CA ARG A 231 3.35 9.67 -6.92
C ARG A 231 4.10 10.19 -8.13
N ILE A 232 4.31 9.33 -9.11
CA ILE A 232 4.87 9.73 -10.40
C ILE A 232 3.83 10.47 -11.26
N VAL A 233 4.33 11.34 -12.14
CA VAL A 233 3.60 11.78 -13.33
C VAL A 233 3.98 10.83 -14.46
N GLY A 234 3.16 9.79 -14.62
CA GLY A 234 3.40 8.71 -15.55
C GLY A 234 2.94 9.03 -16.97
N ARG A 235 3.10 8.06 -17.86
CA ARG A 235 2.61 8.15 -19.25
C ARG A 235 1.09 8.26 -19.35
N TYR A 236 0.38 7.91 -18.28
CA TYR A 236 -1.05 8.14 -18.12
C TYR A 236 -1.36 8.40 -16.65
N GLU A 237 -2.17 9.41 -16.38
CA GLU A 237 -2.69 9.67 -15.05
C GLU A 237 -4.12 9.13 -14.96
N LEU A 238 -4.32 8.08 -14.17
CA LEU A 238 -5.64 7.52 -13.93
C LEU A 238 -6.46 8.48 -13.05
N SER A 239 -7.64 8.89 -13.52
CA SER A 239 -8.48 9.89 -12.84
C SER A 239 -9.93 9.43 -12.69
N ASP A 240 -10.72 10.24 -11.99
CA ASP A 240 -12.14 9.97 -11.70
C ASP A 240 -12.98 9.79 -12.97
N LYS A 241 -12.52 10.37 -14.09
CA LYS A 241 -13.17 10.29 -15.40
C LYS A 241 -13.05 8.91 -16.05
N ASP A 242 -12.16 8.06 -15.54
CA ASP A 242 -11.91 6.72 -16.05
C ASP A 242 -12.76 5.64 -15.34
N ALA A 243 -13.68 6.06 -14.47
CA ALA A 243 -14.68 5.18 -13.87
C ALA A 243 -15.47 4.43 -14.96
N GLY A 244 -15.48 3.09 -14.90
CA GLY A 244 -16.17 2.24 -15.87
C GLY A 244 -15.51 2.18 -17.26
N ARG A 245 -14.34 2.80 -17.44
CA ARG A 245 -13.63 2.81 -18.72
C ARG A 245 -12.84 1.52 -18.90
N HIS A 246 -12.83 1.00 -20.12
CA HIS A 246 -11.94 -0.08 -20.54
C HIS A 246 -10.62 0.47 -21.10
N PHE A 247 -9.52 -0.24 -20.81
CA PHE A 247 -8.20 -0.01 -21.37
C PHE A 247 -7.61 -1.29 -21.96
N GLU A 248 -7.16 -1.22 -23.21
CA GLU A 248 -6.46 -2.31 -23.91
C GLU A 248 -5.17 -2.77 -23.20
N ASP A 249 -4.59 -1.93 -22.36
CA ASP A 249 -3.39 -2.21 -21.59
C ASP A 249 -3.66 -2.35 -20.08
N ASN A 250 -4.89 -2.68 -19.67
CA ASN A 250 -5.20 -2.89 -18.26
C ASN A 250 -4.39 -4.05 -17.65
N ILE A 251 -3.95 -3.84 -16.41
CA ILE A 251 -3.20 -4.80 -15.58
C ILE A 251 -3.98 -5.20 -14.32
N GLY A 252 -5.25 -4.80 -14.25
CA GLY A 252 -6.17 -5.20 -13.20
C GLY A 252 -7.26 -4.15 -12.97
N GLY A 253 -8.18 -4.49 -12.07
CA GLY A 253 -9.29 -3.64 -11.67
C GLY A 253 -9.21 -3.15 -10.24
N THR A 254 -10.00 -2.14 -9.89
CA THR A 254 -10.31 -1.81 -8.49
C THR A 254 -11.74 -1.33 -8.36
N GLY A 255 -12.45 -1.81 -7.34
CA GLY A 255 -13.74 -1.25 -6.91
C GLY A 255 -13.58 -0.04 -6.00
N ASP A 256 -14.71 0.59 -5.67
CA ASP A 256 -14.78 1.56 -4.58
C ASP A 256 -15.02 0.84 -3.24
N TRP A 257 -14.11 1.02 -2.29
CA TRP A 257 -14.22 0.41 -0.97
C TRP A 257 -15.32 1.06 -0.11
N ARG A 258 -15.76 2.28 -0.47
CA ARG A 258 -16.75 3.07 0.30
C ARG A 258 -18.18 2.75 -0.09
N LYS A 259 -18.40 2.26 -1.31
CA LYS A 259 -19.72 2.04 -1.89
C LYS A 259 -19.66 1.07 -3.08
N PRO A 260 -20.78 0.43 -3.45
CA PRO A 260 -20.84 -0.38 -4.69
C PRO A 260 -20.60 0.47 -5.94
N GLY A 261 -19.61 0.08 -6.73
CA GLY A 261 -19.12 0.82 -7.89
C GLY A 261 -18.67 2.27 -7.59
N PRO A 262 -18.08 2.96 -8.57
CA PRO A 262 -17.66 2.45 -9.87
C PRO A 262 -16.45 1.52 -9.77
N VAL A 263 -16.14 0.83 -10.87
CA VAL A 263 -14.91 0.03 -11.03
C VAL A 263 -13.97 0.76 -11.98
N TYR A 264 -12.69 0.78 -11.64
CA TYR A 264 -11.62 1.36 -12.47
C TYR A 264 -10.74 0.24 -12.99
N GLU A 265 -10.42 0.27 -14.27
CA GLU A 265 -9.30 -0.48 -14.80
C GLU A 265 -8.01 0.34 -14.63
N ILE A 266 -6.92 -0.32 -14.25
CA ILE A 266 -5.61 0.30 -14.06
C ILE A 266 -4.77 -0.01 -15.31
N PRO A 267 -4.46 0.97 -16.17
CA PRO A 267 -3.63 0.73 -17.35
C PRO A 267 -2.14 0.65 -16.98
N TYR A 268 -1.40 -0.24 -17.63
CA TYR A 268 0.02 -0.51 -17.39
C TYR A 268 0.89 0.75 -17.41
N ARG A 269 0.58 1.67 -18.34
CA ARG A 269 1.28 2.95 -18.49
C ARG A 269 1.15 3.92 -17.30
N THR A 270 0.35 3.61 -16.28
CA THR A 270 0.34 4.33 -14.98
C THR A 270 1.53 4.01 -14.10
N LEU A 271 2.22 2.88 -14.34
CA LEU A 271 3.34 2.42 -13.54
C LEU A 271 4.68 3.04 -13.96
N MET A 272 4.74 3.82 -15.04
CA MET A 272 6.01 4.28 -15.61
C MET A 272 5.96 5.72 -16.09
N THR A 273 7.14 6.34 -16.13
CA THR A 273 7.34 7.66 -16.74
C THR A 273 7.88 7.54 -18.18
N GLY A 274 8.26 8.67 -18.76
CA GLY A 274 8.84 8.72 -20.10
C GLY A 274 10.31 8.30 -20.15
N ASN A 275 11.13 8.72 -19.18
CA ASN A 275 12.59 8.71 -19.37
C ASN A 275 13.31 7.60 -18.60
N LEU A 276 12.76 7.09 -17.50
CA LEU A 276 13.36 5.99 -16.74
C LEU A 276 12.91 4.64 -17.31
N LYS A 277 13.79 3.99 -18.06
CA LYS A 277 13.49 2.88 -18.99
C LYS A 277 13.39 1.51 -18.32
N ASN A 278 13.91 1.34 -17.12
CA ASN A 278 13.91 0.07 -16.39
C ASN A 278 13.32 0.20 -14.97
N ALA A 279 12.48 1.20 -14.73
CA ALA A 279 11.82 1.41 -13.44
C ALA A 279 10.30 1.38 -13.58
N LEU A 280 9.64 0.79 -12.59
CA LEU A 280 8.18 0.79 -12.45
C LEU A 280 7.81 1.22 -11.03
N ALA A 281 6.80 2.06 -10.89
CA ALA A 281 6.17 2.40 -9.62
C ALA A 281 5.10 1.35 -9.27
N ALA A 282 4.95 1.02 -7.98
CA ALA A 282 3.93 0.10 -7.50
C ALA A 282 3.26 0.60 -6.21
N GLY A 283 1.96 0.35 -6.10
CA GLY A 283 1.12 0.84 -5.01
C GLY A 283 0.83 2.33 -5.11
N ARG A 284 0.79 3.03 -3.98
CA ARG A 284 0.28 4.41 -3.95
C ARG A 284 1.11 5.43 -4.73
N CYS A 285 2.31 5.07 -5.20
CA CYS A 285 3.16 5.96 -5.97
C CYS A 285 2.90 5.91 -7.49
N ILE A 286 1.99 5.06 -7.97
CA ILE A 286 1.59 5.03 -9.39
C ILE A 286 0.92 6.34 -9.81
N SER A 287 0.86 6.58 -11.12
CA SER A 287 0.25 7.81 -11.64
C SER A 287 -1.28 7.78 -11.61
N SER A 288 -1.86 8.38 -10.57
CA SER A 288 -3.30 8.53 -10.41
C SER A 288 -3.66 9.82 -9.66
N SER A 289 -4.84 10.41 -9.92
CA SER A 289 -5.32 11.61 -9.26
C SER A 289 -6.76 11.48 -8.77
N GLY A 290 -7.21 12.45 -7.96
CA GLY A 290 -8.58 12.49 -7.46
C GLY A 290 -8.98 11.27 -6.63
N GLU A 291 -10.24 10.88 -6.77
CA GLU A 291 -10.84 9.66 -6.22
C GLU A 291 -10.14 8.39 -6.73
N ALA A 292 -9.70 8.34 -7.98
CA ALA A 292 -8.96 7.19 -8.49
C ALA A 292 -7.69 6.92 -7.66
N TRP A 293 -7.02 7.97 -7.17
CA TRP A 293 -5.86 7.80 -6.29
C TRP A 293 -6.25 7.35 -4.88
N GLU A 294 -7.39 7.81 -4.35
CA GLU A 294 -7.94 7.31 -3.07
C GLU A 294 -8.23 5.80 -3.10
N LEU A 295 -8.56 5.26 -4.27
CA LEU A 295 -8.84 3.84 -4.47
C LEU A 295 -7.56 3.02 -4.74
N THR A 296 -6.71 3.51 -5.65
CA THR A 296 -5.51 2.77 -6.09
C THR A 296 -4.36 2.77 -5.07
N ARG A 297 -4.40 3.64 -4.05
CA ARG A 297 -3.38 3.67 -2.98
C ARG A 297 -3.52 2.56 -1.94
N CYS A 298 -4.60 1.80 -1.96
CA CYS A 298 -4.96 0.85 -0.93
C CYS A 298 -4.18 -0.47 -1.05
N ILE A 299 -4.19 -1.27 0.01
CA ILE A 299 -3.35 -2.49 0.14
C ILE A 299 -3.60 -3.51 -1.00
N PRO A 300 -4.87 -3.86 -1.35
CA PRO A 300 -5.13 -4.77 -2.46
C PRO A 300 -4.52 -4.32 -3.79
N GLN A 301 -4.58 -3.01 -4.06
CA GLN A 301 -4.13 -2.39 -5.29
C GLN A 301 -2.61 -2.24 -5.31
N ALA A 302 -1.97 -2.06 -4.14
CA ALA A 302 -0.53 -2.14 -4.00
C ALA A 302 0.01 -3.53 -4.32
N ALA A 303 -0.67 -4.59 -3.87
CA ALA A 303 -0.33 -5.96 -4.23
C ALA A 303 -0.54 -6.22 -5.74
N LEU A 304 -1.70 -5.81 -6.29
CA LEU A 304 -2.04 -5.91 -7.71
C LEU A 304 -1.00 -5.26 -8.61
N THR A 305 -0.66 -3.99 -8.36
CA THR A 305 0.32 -3.25 -9.17
C THR A 305 1.74 -3.74 -8.94
N GLY A 306 2.06 -4.25 -7.74
CA GLY A 306 3.32 -4.92 -7.46
C GLY A 306 3.51 -6.19 -8.29
N GLN A 307 2.48 -7.04 -8.37
CA GLN A 307 2.48 -8.23 -9.23
C GLN A 307 2.70 -7.84 -10.70
N ALA A 308 1.90 -6.90 -11.21
CA ALA A 308 2.03 -6.42 -12.58
C ALA A 308 3.43 -5.85 -12.89
N ALA A 309 3.99 -5.07 -11.98
CA ALA A 309 5.33 -4.51 -12.12
C ALA A 309 6.43 -5.59 -12.11
N GLY A 310 6.32 -6.57 -11.20
CA GLY A 310 7.24 -7.71 -11.10
C GLY A 310 7.26 -8.55 -12.37
N THR A 311 6.09 -8.95 -12.86
CA THR A 311 5.94 -9.73 -14.08
C THR A 311 6.46 -8.97 -15.31
N ALA A 312 6.13 -7.68 -15.42
CA ALA A 312 6.62 -6.84 -16.50
C ALA A 312 8.16 -6.71 -16.50
N ALA A 313 8.76 -6.53 -15.33
CA ALA A 313 10.21 -6.47 -15.17
C ALA A 313 10.88 -7.81 -15.56
N ALA A 314 10.30 -8.94 -15.17
CA ALA A 314 10.80 -10.26 -15.56
C ALA A 314 10.78 -10.45 -17.09
N ILE A 315 9.64 -10.15 -17.73
CA ILE A 315 9.51 -10.22 -19.20
C ILE A 315 10.53 -9.31 -19.90
N ALA A 316 10.67 -8.07 -19.42
CA ALA A 316 11.63 -7.12 -19.98
C ALA A 316 13.07 -7.65 -19.89
N ILE A 317 13.46 -8.22 -18.75
CA ILE A 317 14.79 -8.80 -18.54
C ILE A 317 15.03 -10.01 -19.46
N GLU A 318 14.07 -10.94 -19.54
CA GLU A 318 14.18 -12.14 -20.38
C GLU A 318 14.30 -11.81 -21.86
N ARG A 319 13.55 -10.80 -22.32
CA ARG A 319 13.54 -10.35 -23.71
C ARG A 319 14.62 -9.33 -24.04
N SER A 320 15.41 -8.90 -23.05
CA SER A 320 16.37 -7.79 -23.19
C SER A 320 15.73 -6.50 -23.73
N LEU A 321 14.53 -6.20 -23.25
CA LEU A 321 13.75 -5.01 -23.55
C LEU A 321 13.73 -4.05 -22.36
N PHE A 322 13.29 -2.82 -22.59
CA PHE A 322 12.90 -1.91 -21.54
C PHE A 322 11.45 -2.18 -21.11
N VAL A 323 11.08 -1.79 -19.89
CA VAL A 323 9.72 -2.03 -19.36
C VAL A 323 8.65 -1.30 -20.18
N GLN A 324 9.06 -0.29 -20.95
CA GLN A 324 8.24 0.51 -21.84
C GLN A 324 7.94 -0.19 -23.18
N ASP A 325 8.75 -1.18 -23.56
CA ASP A 325 8.78 -1.79 -24.89
C ASP A 325 8.29 -3.25 -24.89
N ILE A 326 7.85 -3.75 -23.74
CA ILE A 326 7.31 -5.12 -23.64
C ILE A 326 6.00 -5.27 -24.41
N ASP A 327 5.72 -6.46 -24.90
CA ASP A 327 4.41 -6.79 -25.46
C ASP A 327 3.36 -6.86 -24.35
N ILE A 328 2.44 -5.90 -24.36
CA ILE A 328 1.35 -5.82 -23.39
C ILE A 328 0.44 -7.06 -23.41
N ARG A 329 0.30 -7.73 -24.56
CA ARG A 329 -0.51 -8.96 -24.65
C ARG A 329 0.16 -10.08 -23.89
N GLN A 330 1.47 -10.25 -24.06
CA GLN A 330 2.26 -11.23 -23.32
C GLN A 330 2.17 -10.98 -21.80
N LEU A 331 2.27 -9.71 -21.37
CA LEU A 331 2.09 -9.36 -19.97
C LEU A 331 0.69 -9.77 -19.48
N ARG A 332 -0.37 -9.32 -20.17
CA ARG A 332 -1.77 -9.61 -19.77
C ARG A 332 -2.07 -11.10 -19.73
N GLU A 333 -1.57 -11.89 -20.68
CA GLU A 333 -1.70 -13.34 -20.68
C GLU A 333 -1.03 -13.99 -19.46
N THR A 334 0.17 -13.52 -19.11
CA THR A 334 0.91 -13.98 -17.93
C THR A 334 0.14 -13.64 -16.65
N LEU A 335 -0.32 -12.39 -16.50
CA LEU A 335 -1.09 -11.95 -15.33
C LEU A 335 -2.40 -12.75 -15.17
N LYS A 336 -3.14 -12.97 -16.25
CA LYS A 336 -4.37 -13.80 -16.23
C LYS A 336 -4.09 -15.24 -15.81
N ARG A 337 -3.02 -15.84 -16.34
CA ARG A 337 -2.60 -17.19 -15.97
C ARG A 337 -2.25 -17.27 -14.49
N ASP A 338 -1.64 -16.22 -13.95
CA ASP A 338 -1.23 -16.12 -12.55
C ASP A 338 -2.37 -15.56 -11.66
N GLY A 339 -3.63 -15.71 -12.09
CA GLY A 339 -4.83 -15.47 -11.28
C GLY A 339 -5.32 -14.03 -11.20
N MET A 340 -4.71 -13.08 -11.91
CA MET A 340 -5.21 -11.70 -11.94
C MET A 340 -6.49 -11.57 -12.77
N ILE A 341 -7.44 -10.81 -12.24
CA ILE A 341 -8.67 -10.45 -12.93
C ILE A 341 -8.42 -9.17 -13.73
N LEU A 342 -8.50 -9.27 -15.05
CA LEU A 342 -8.38 -8.18 -16.01
C LEU A 342 -9.72 -7.93 -16.70
N ASP A 343 -9.85 -6.85 -17.47
CA ASP A 343 -11.03 -6.56 -18.31
C ASP A 343 -12.34 -6.45 -17.50
N VAL A 344 -12.27 -5.86 -16.30
CA VAL A 344 -13.40 -5.81 -15.33
C VAL A 344 -14.55 -4.90 -15.76
N ASN A 345 -14.33 -4.04 -16.77
CA ASN A 345 -15.34 -3.15 -17.33
C ASN A 345 -15.86 -3.61 -18.70
N HIS A 346 -15.54 -4.84 -19.13
CA HIS A 346 -15.86 -5.34 -20.46
C HIS A 346 -17.10 -6.26 -20.53
#